data_AF-D4B199-F1
#
_entry.id   AF-D4B199-F1
#
_cell.length_a   1.000
_cell.length_b   1.000
_cell.length_c   1.000
_cell.angle_alpha   90.00
_cell.angle_beta   90.00
_cell.angle_gamma   90.00
#
_symmetry.space_group_name_H-M   'P 1'
#
loop_
_entity.id
_entity.type
_entity.pdbx_description
1 polymer ?
#
loop_
_entity_poly.entity_id
_entity_poly.type
_entity_poly.pdbx_seq_one_letter_code
_entity_poly.pdbx_strand_id
1 'polypeptide(L)'
;MDGRLLEAVRHKARLEEIRRLVEDEANPCDLTATDNYGKTALQCALELQHGDTCAYLAEKMVEKGRRLPVALPAAVVDWAGREPWFPMLQQALADGASGNGGSWSRTTSLTREGYTALLAWLAAALGLPETIMARILDEAEFWVASSARRERELYFTENDRIRPYVEVEYPALQGYLRRIDILTVSHDQGWCSQGVRDSYDGSYTWFEIRVLRDDPEQVYESHEGEGLMLQPNVCAQRRTRTHYNQIRPRDARLAAWMAAVGPGHRIAVFPRALYQGWINYVECIELKLWYAQWHV
;
A
#
# COMPACT_ATOMS: atom_id res chain seq x y z
N MET A 1 5.63 -16.66 -8.32
CA MET A 1 6.41 -15.75 -7.45
C MET A 1 6.81 -16.52 -6.21
N ASP A 2 8.05 -16.40 -5.73
CA ASP A 2 8.50 -17.03 -4.49
C ASP A 2 7.90 -16.29 -3.29
N GLY A 3 6.72 -16.74 -2.84
CA GLY A 3 6.00 -16.15 -1.71
C GLY A 3 6.39 -16.73 -0.34
N ARG A 4 7.34 -17.68 -0.27
CA ARG A 4 7.62 -18.46 0.95
C ARG A 4 8.07 -17.58 2.12
N LEU A 5 9.02 -16.68 1.86
CA LEU A 5 9.53 -15.76 2.87
C LEU A 5 8.44 -14.81 3.37
N LEU A 6 7.63 -14.29 2.45
CA LEU A 6 6.53 -13.39 2.77
C LEU A 6 5.47 -14.09 3.63
N GLU A 7 5.07 -15.31 3.25
CA GLU A 7 4.14 -16.12 4.04
C GLU A 7 4.70 -16.45 5.43
N ALA A 8 5.98 -16.82 5.53
CA ALA A 8 6.62 -17.09 6.82
C ALA A 8 6.56 -15.86 7.74
N VAL A 9 6.86 -14.66 7.24
CA VAL A 9 6.78 -13.43 8.03
C VAL A 9 5.33 -13.12 8.44
N ARG A 10 4.36 -13.26 7.51
CA ARG A 10 2.94 -12.96 7.79
C ARG A 10 2.34 -13.87 8.85
N HIS A 11 2.80 -15.11 8.93
CA HIS A 11 2.43 -16.09 9.95
C HIS A 11 3.28 -16.04 11.23
N LYS A 12 4.17 -15.05 11.37
CA LYS A 12 5.06 -14.91 12.54
C LYS A 12 5.92 -16.18 12.75
N ALA A 13 6.46 -16.73 11.67
CA ALA A 13 7.45 -17.80 11.74
C ALA A 13 8.63 -17.40 12.64
N ARG A 14 9.28 -18.39 13.24
CA ARG A 14 10.43 -18.13 14.12
C ARG A 14 11.59 -17.57 13.32
N LEU A 15 12.44 -16.76 13.94
CA LEU A 15 13.58 -16.14 13.26
C LEU A 15 14.51 -17.20 12.64
N GLU A 16 14.68 -18.35 13.29
CA GLU A 16 15.49 -19.46 12.78
C GLU A 16 14.91 -20.05 11.50
N GLU A 17 13.58 -20.09 11.35
CA GLU A 17 12.91 -20.56 10.13
C GLU A 17 13.10 -19.56 9.00
N ILE A 18 12.98 -18.26 9.31
CA ILE A 18 13.25 -17.17 8.37
C ILE A 18 14.71 -17.21 7.90
N ARG A 19 15.67 -17.43 8.81
CA ARG A 19 17.09 -17.57 8.48
C ARG A 19 17.34 -18.72 7.52
N ARG A 20 16.79 -19.90 7.83
CA ARG A 20 16.92 -21.07 6.94
C ARG A 20 16.40 -20.80 5.54
N LEU A 21 15.28 -20.08 5.40
CA LEU A 21 14.73 -19.72 4.09
C LEU A 21 15.63 -18.74 3.32
N VAL A 22 16.19 -17.74 4.00
CA VAL A 22 17.03 -16.70 3.37
C VAL A 22 18.44 -17.21 3.01
N GLU A 23 18.94 -18.16 3.80
CA GLU A 23 20.29 -18.74 3.68
C GLU A 23 20.32 -20.04 2.86
N ASP A 24 19.18 -20.52 2.37
CA ASP A 24 19.11 -21.69 1.48
C ASP A 24 19.73 -21.37 0.11
N GLU A 25 21.00 -21.77 -0.07
CA GLU A 25 21.73 -21.61 -1.33
C GLU A 25 21.16 -22.46 -2.47
N ALA A 26 20.52 -23.58 -2.15
CA ALA A 26 19.92 -24.45 -3.15
C ALA A 26 18.60 -23.87 -3.70
N ASN A 27 17.91 -23.05 -2.90
CA ASN A 27 16.65 -22.42 -3.28
C ASN A 27 16.51 -20.98 -2.76
N PRO A 28 17.28 -20.04 -3.33
CA PRO A 28 17.42 -18.69 -2.79
C PRO A 28 16.11 -17.89 -2.87
N CYS A 29 15.69 -17.32 -1.74
CA CYS A 29 14.55 -16.41 -1.70
C CYS A 29 14.87 -15.03 -2.28
N ASP A 30 13.89 -14.46 -3.00
CA ASP A 30 13.91 -13.05 -3.40
C ASP A 30 13.43 -12.16 -2.24
N LEU A 31 14.37 -11.43 -1.62
CA LEU A 31 14.10 -10.49 -0.53
C LEU A 31 13.21 -9.31 -0.94
N THR A 32 13.11 -9.05 -2.25
CA THR A 32 12.33 -7.94 -2.83
C THR A 32 11.02 -8.41 -3.45
N ALA A 33 10.71 -9.71 -3.37
CA ALA A 33 9.43 -10.23 -3.79
C ALA A 33 8.29 -9.55 -3.02
N THR A 34 7.26 -9.16 -3.75
CA THR A 34 6.07 -8.53 -3.20
C THR A 34 4.86 -9.44 -3.31
N ASP A 35 3.91 -9.30 -2.38
CA ASP A 35 2.56 -9.80 -2.56
C ASP A 35 1.76 -9.01 -3.63
N ASN A 36 0.49 -9.37 -3.82
CA ASN A 36 -0.43 -8.71 -4.74
C ASN A 36 -0.72 -7.24 -4.38
N TYR A 37 -0.30 -6.78 -3.20
CA TYR A 37 -0.50 -5.43 -2.66
C TYR A 37 0.79 -4.62 -2.62
N GLY A 38 1.87 -5.17 -3.18
CA GLY A 38 3.17 -4.51 -3.29
C GLY A 38 4.00 -4.54 -2.01
N LYS A 39 3.68 -5.41 -1.04
CA LYS A 39 4.44 -5.54 0.21
C LYS A 39 5.49 -6.62 0.12
N THR A 40 6.71 -6.28 0.52
CA THR A 40 7.80 -7.22 0.76
C THR A 40 7.73 -7.84 2.15
N ALA A 41 8.49 -8.92 2.37
CA ALA A 41 8.63 -9.53 3.68
C ALA A 41 9.12 -8.54 4.75
N LEU A 42 10.07 -7.65 4.42
CA LEU A 42 10.52 -6.60 5.34
C LEU A 42 9.40 -5.61 5.69
N GLN A 43 8.59 -5.19 4.71
CA GLN A 43 7.44 -4.31 4.98
C GLN A 43 6.41 -4.98 5.90
N CYS A 44 6.11 -6.26 5.69
CA CYS A 44 5.24 -7.02 6.59
C CYS A 44 5.82 -7.10 8.01
N ALA A 45 7.12 -7.37 8.16
CA ALA A 45 7.78 -7.41 9.46
C ALA A 45 7.71 -6.06 10.19
N LEU A 46 7.84 -4.96 9.43
CA LEU A 46 7.73 -3.60 9.97
C LEU A 46 6.31 -3.27 10.45
N GLU A 47 5.27 -3.69 9.73
CA GLU A 47 3.89 -3.48 10.18
C GLU A 47 3.54 -4.32 11.41
N LEU A 48 4.05 -5.55 11.47
CA LEU A 48 3.91 -6.43 12.63
C LEU A 48 4.76 -5.98 13.84
N GLN A 49 5.72 -5.09 13.61
CA GLN A 49 6.73 -4.65 14.58
C GLN A 49 7.56 -5.82 15.14
N HIS A 50 7.96 -6.75 14.28
CA HIS A 50 8.84 -7.87 14.64
C HIS A 50 10.30 -7.43 14.57
N GLY A 51 10.80 -6.77 15.63
CA GLY A 51 12.13 -6.15 15.67
C GLY A 51 13.27 -7.04 15.16
N ASP A 52 13.39 -8.27 15.69
CA ASP A 52 14.48 -9.19 15.29
C ASP A 52 14.42 -9.59 13.82
N THR A 53 13.20 -9.77 13.29
CA THR A 53 12.99 -10.08 11.86
C THR A 53 13.30 -8.86 11.00
N CYS A 54 12.92 -7.65 11.45
CA CYS A 54 13.26 -6.40 10.76
C CYS A 54 14.77 -6.20 10.69
N ALA A 55 15.46 -6.39 11.82
CA ALA A 55 16.91 -6.26 11.92
C ALA A 55 17.62 -7.22 10.94
N TYR A 56 17.24 -8.50 10.98
CA TYR A 56 17.82 -9.52 10.12
C TYR A 56 17.57 -9.26 8.63
N LEU A 57 16.31 -8.97 8.25
CA LEU A 57 15.98 -8.74 6.84
C LEU A 57 16.63 -7.45 6.31
N ALA A 58 16.70 -6.39 7.11
CA ALA A 58 17.40 -5.15 6.74
C ALA A 58 18.90 -5.40 6.50
N GLU A 59 19.56 -6.12 7.40
CA GLU A 59 20.96 -6.54 7.24
C GLU A 59 21.16 -7.34 5.94
N LYS A 60 20.33 -8.35 5.70
CA LYS A 60 20.41 -9.18 4.49
C LYS A 60 20.14 -8.40 3.21
N MET A 61 19.27 -7.39 3.25
CA MET A 61 19.08 -6.48 2.11
C MET A 61 20.36 -5.69 1.83
N VAL A 62 21.01 -5.13 2.85
CA VAL A 62 22.27 -4.38 2.70
C VAL A 62 23.38 -5.27 2.16
N GLU A 63 23.60 -6.45 2.78
CA GLU A 63 24.62 -7.41 2.36
C GLU A 63 24.47 -7.84 0.90
N LYS A 64 23.23 -8.08 0.45
CA LYS A 64 22.94 -8.49 -0.94
C LYS A 64 22.82 -7.29 -1.91
N GLY A 65 23.12 -6.07 -1.47
CA GLY A 65 23.02 -4.86 -2.31
C GLY A 65 21.59 -4.56 -2.78
N ARG A 66 20.58 -5.06 -2.07
CA ARG A 66 19.16 -4.81 -2.35
C ARG A 66 18.69 -3.58 -1.59
N ARG A 67 17.64 -2.94 -2.10
CA ARG A 67 17.03 -1.77 -1.49
C ARG A 67 15.52 -1.86 -1.52
N LEU A 68 14.86 -1.33 -0.49
CA LEU A 68 13.42 -1.22 -0.45
C LEU A 68 12.98 -0.14 -1.48
N PRO A 69 12.08 -0.48 -2.41
CA PRO A 69 11.67 0.44 -3.47
C PRO A 69 10.66 1.51 -3.00
N VAL A 70 10.27 1.51 -1.73
CA VAL A 70 9.19 2.35 -1.18
C VAL A 70 9.70 3.22 -0.03
N ALA A 71 9.12 4.41 0.14
CA ALA A 71 9.34 5.22 1.34
C ALA A 71 8.42 4.73 2.47
N LEU A 72 8.93 4.77 3.70
CA LEU A 72 8.17 4.27 4.85
C LEU A 72 7.22 5.35 5.38
N PRO A 73 6.01 4.97 5.85
CA PRO A 73 5.15 5.90 6.57
C PRO A 73 5.81 6.47 7.83
N ALA A 74 5.47 7.70 8.20
CA ALA A 74 6.01 8.37 9.39
C ALA A 74 5.83 7.53 10.67
N ALA A 75 4.69 6.85 10.82
CA ALA A 75 4.45 5.96 11.96
C ALA A 75 5.45 4.79 12.03
N VAL A 76 5.83 4.23 10.86
CA VAL A 76 6.84 3.16 10.79
C VAL A 76 8.22 3.70 11.16
N VAL A 77 8.57 4.88 10.63
CA VAL A 77 9.82 5.56 10.94
C VAL A 77 9.91 5.93 12.43
N ASP A 78 8.82 6.38 13.05
CA ASP A 78 8.79 6.80 14.45
C ASP A 78 9.05 5.64 15.43
N TRP A 79 8.39 4.48 15.22
CA TRP A 79 8.65 3.34 16.11
C TRP A 79 10.00 2.68 15.79
N ALA A 80 10.32 2.47 14.51
CA ALA A 80 11.56 1.83 14.10
C ALA A 80 12.76 2.70 14.51
N GLY A 81 12.64 4.03 14.47
CA GLY A 81 13.68 4.98 14.86
C GLY A 81 14.14 4.88 16.31
N ARG A 82 13.37 4.20 17.17
CA ARG A 82 13.73 3.93 18.57
C ARG A 82 14.52 2.63 18.73
N GLU A 83 14.64 1.85 17.67
CA GLU A 83 15.29 0.55 17.68
C GLU A 83 16.78 0.65 17.28
N PRO A 84 17.67 -0.12 17.91
CA PRO A 84 19.11 -0.09 17.60
C PRO A 84 19.46 -0.44 16.15
N TRP A 85 18.61 -1.24 15.48
CA TRP A 85 18.81 -1.69 14.11
C TRP A 85 18.34 -0.67 13.06
N PHE A 86 17.71 0.44 13.45
CA PHE A 86 17.19 1.45 12.53
C PHE A 86 18.21 1.99 11.51
N PRO A 87 19.48 2.26 11.89
CA PRO A 87 20.48 2.71 10.92
C PRO A 87 20.73 1.70 9.80
N MET A 88 20.59 0.39 10.08
CA MET A 88 20.68 -0.67 9.07
C MET A 88 19.49 -0.61 8.12
N LEU A 89 18.27 -0.42 8.67
CA LEU A 89 17.09 -0.20 7.85
C LEU A 89 17.27 1.02 6.93
N GLN A 90 17.78 2.14 7.43
CA GLN A 90 18.02 3.34 6.61
C GLN A 90 18.96 3.05 5.43
N GLN A 91 20.00 2.24 5.63
CA GLN A 91 20.88 1.78 4.55
C GLN A 91 20.19 0.83 3.58
N ALA A 92 19.22 0.04 4.04
CA ALA A 92 18.41 -0.83 3.21
C ALA A 92 17.32 -0.08 2.42
N LEU A 93 17.01 1.17 2.76
CA LEU A 93 16.10 2.00 1.97
C LEU A 93 16.86 2.61 0.78
N ALA A 94 16.23 2.66 -0.40
CA ALA A 94 16.81 3.43 -1.50
C ALA A 94 16.87 4.94 -1.18
N ASP A 95 17.79 5.67 -1.82
CA ASP A 95 18.08 7.08 -1.53
C ASP A 95 16.81 7.96 -1.52
N GLY A 96 16.74 8.89 -0.57
CA GLY A 96 15.61 9.82 -0.41
C GLY A 96 14.37 9.30 0.34
N ALA A 97 14.33 8.02 0.76
CA ALA A 97 13.22 7.46 1.55
C ALA A 97 13.23 7.84 3.05
N SER A 98 14.23 8.60 3.51
CA SER A 98 14.34 9.12 4.89
C SER A 98 13.81 10.57 5.03
N GLY A 99 13.12 11.10 4.02
CA GLY A 99 12.66 12.49 4.01
C GLY A 99 11.56 12.77 5.04
N ASN A 100 11.74 13.82 5.85
CA ASN A 100 10.80 14.37 6.84
C ASN A 100 9.51 14.98 6.23
N GLY A 101 9.22 14.73 4.96
CA GLY A 101 8.01 15.23 4.28
C GLY A 101 6.91 14.19 4.42
N GLY A 102 5.75 14.57 4.98
CA GLY A 102 4.63 13.68 5.29
C GLY A 102 3.96 12.93 4.12
N SER A 103 4.61 12.80 2.95
CA SER A 103 4.17 11.96 1.84
C SER A 103 5.09 10.74 1.75
N TRP A 104 4.59 9.57 2.16
CA TRP A 104 5.28 8.27 2.10
C TRP A 104 5.48 7.72 0.67
N SER A 105 5.29 8.57 -0.34
CA SER A 105 5.54 8.28 -1.74
C SER A 105 6.73 9.10 -2.23
N ARG A 106 7.71 8.42 -2.85
CA ARG A 106 8.85 9.03 -3.55
C ARG A 106 8.45 9.82 -4.80
N THR A 107 7.27 9.59 -5.34
CA THR A 107 6.81 10.25 -6.55
C THR A 107 6.58 11.71 -6.23
N THR A 108 7.29 12.59 -6.92
CA THR A 108 7.05 14.03 -6.89
C THR A 108 5.60 14.25 -7.31
N SER A 109 4.68 14.38 -6.34
CA SER A 109 3.29 14.69 -6.65
C SER A 109 3.26 16.10 -7.19
N LEU A 110 3.06 16.19 -8.50
CA LEU A 110 2.80 17.46 -9.14
C LEU A 110 1.31 17.77 -8.97
N THR A 111 0.99 19.04 -8.78
CA THR A 111 -0.38 19.49 -9.05
C THR A 111 -0.63 19.37 -10.56
N ARG A 112 -1.90 19.40 -10.96
CA ARG A 112 -2.27 19.37 -12.37
C ARG A 112 -1.60 20.51 -13.15
N GLU A 113 -1.61 21.69 -12.55
CA GLU A 113 -0.99 22.91 -13.09
C GLU A 113 0.53 22.76 -13.14
N GLY A 114 1.14 22.20 -12.10
CA GLY A 114 2.57 21.96 -12.03
C GLY A 114 3.05 20.97 -13.09
N TYR A 115 2.31 19.88 -13.32
CA TYR A 115 2.59 18.93 -14.39
C TYR A 115 2.49 19.57 -15.77
N THR A 116 1.42 20.32 -16.01
CA THR A 116 1.20 21.01 -17.30
C THR A 116 2.31 22.03 -17.58
N ALA A 117 2.71 22.81 -16.57
CA ALA A 117 3.80 23.77 -16.68
C ALA A 117 5.15 23.08 -16.94
N LEU A 118 5.44 21.98 -16.24
CA LEU A 118 6.66 21.20 -16.43
C LEU A 118 6.73 20.59 -17.84
N LEU A 119 5.62 20.00 -18.29
CA LEU A 119 5.49 19.42 -19.62
C LEU A 119 5.77 20.45 -20.71
N ALA A 120 5.09 21.60 -20.66
CA ALA A 120 5.25 22.67 -21.65
C ALA A 120 6.68 23.24 -21.65
N TRP A 121 7.26 23.44 -20.47
CA TRP A 121 8.62 23.95 -20.33
C TRP A 121 9.65 22.96 -20.92
N LEU A 122 9.57 21.68 -20.57
CA LEU A 122 10.49 20.67 -21.08
C LEU A 122 10.34 20.44 -22.59
N ALA A 123 9.10 20.42 -23.10
CA ALA A 123 8.84 20.29 -24.52
C ALA A 123 9.48 21.44 -25.32
N ALA A 124 9.32 22.68 -24.85
CA ALA A 124 9.95 23.85 -25.45
C ALA A 124 11.48 23.83 -25.33
N ALA A 125 12.01 23.49 -24.16
CA ALA A 125 13.45 23.50 -23.89
C ALA A 125 14.23 22.44 -24.68
N LEU A 126 13.63 21.25 -24.88
CA LEU A 126 14.26 20.15 -25.60
C LEU A 126 13.86 20.08 -27.08
N GLY A 127 12.91 20.92 -27.53
CA GLY A 127 12.38 20.88 -28.90
C GLY A 127 11.67 19.56 -29.23
N LEU A 128 11.12 18.87 -28.22
CA LEU A 128 10.44 17.59 -28.37
C LEU A 128 8.92 17.78 -28.38
N PRO A 129 8.16 16.98 -29.15
CA PRO A 129 6.70 16.99 -29.07
C PRO A 129 6.21 16.71 -27.65
N GLU A 130 5.13 17.38 -27.22
CA GLU A 130 4.54 17.17 -25.89
C GLU A 130 4.18 15.71 -25.63
N THR A 131 3.78 14.95 -26.64
CA THR A 131 3.48 13.51 -26.52
C THR A 131 4.70 12.68 -26.13
N ILE A 132 5.88 13.01 -26.69
CA ILE A 132 7.13 12.36 -26.32
C ILE A 132 7.53 12.77 -24.91
N MET A 133 7.38 14.05 -24.57
CA MET A 133 7.71 14.56 -23.25
C MET A 133 6.82 13.96 -22.15
N ALA A 134 5.51 13.86 -22.39
CA ALA A 134 4.57 13.23 -21.48
C ALA A 134 4.92 11.76 -21.24
N ARG A 135 5.40 11.05 -22.27
CA ARG A 135 5.91 9.68 -22.11
C ARG A 135 7.17 9.62 -21.27
N ILE A 136 8.12 10.54 -21.48
CA ILE A 136 9.33 10.61 -20.65
C ILE A 136 8.96 10.88 -19.18
N LEU A 137 8.05 11.82 -18.92
CA LEU A 137 7.57 12.13 -17.58
C LEU A 137 6.86 10.93 -16.94
N ASP A 138 6.01 10.22 -17.70
CA ASP A 138 5.32 9.02 -17.23
C ASP A 138 6.30 7.90 -16.86
N GLU A 139 7.30 7.61 -17.70
CA GLU A 139 8.35 6.61 -17.45
C GLU A 139 9.24 7.00 -16.27
N ALA A 140 9.46 8.30 -16.06
CA ALA A 140 10.20 8.83 -14.92
C ALA A 140 9.34 8.97 -13.64
N GLU A 141 8.12 8.45 -13.64
CA GLU A 141 7.14 8.56 -12.55
C GLU A 141 6.86 10.00 -12.09
N PHE A 142 6.87 10.99 -12.99
CA PHE A 142 6.34 12.32 -12.72
C PHE A 142 4.83 12.32 -12.94
N TRP A 143 4.10 11.94 -11.90
CA TRP A 143 2.64 11.81 -11.96
C TRP A 143 1.91 12.86 -11.13
N VAL A 144 0.68 13.13 -11.55
CA VAL A 144 -0.26 13.93 -10.76
C VAL A 144 -0.90 13.01 -9.71
N ALA A 145 -1.21 13.57 -8.54
CA ALA A 145 -1.87 12.85 -7.46
C ALA A 145 -3.20 13.50 -7.06
N SER A 146 -4.20 12.66 -6.80
CA SER A 146 -5.44 13.03 -6.11
C SER A 146 -5.52 12.22 -4.83
N SER A 147 -5.90 12.86 -3.72
CA SER A 147 -5.94 12.17 -2.43
C SER A 147 -7.07 12.64 -1.55
N ALA A 148 -7.55 11.74 -0.71
CA ALA A 148 -8.42 12.05 0.42
C ALA A 148 -7.91 11.33 1.66
N ARG A 149 -8.06 12.01 2.79
CA ARG A 149 -7.76 11.47 4.10
C ARG A 149 -8.98 11.70 4.98
N ARG A 150 -9.40 10.66 5.67
CA ARG A 150 -10.41 10.76 6.72
C ARG A 150 -9.80 10.24 8.01
N GLU A 151 -9.83 11.07 9.03
CA GLU A 151 -9.33 10.79 10.37
C GLU A 151 -10.50 10.89 11.33
N ARG A 152 -11.15 9.75 11.55
CA ARG A 152 -12.32 9.63 12.40
C ARG A 152 -12.43 8.20 12.91
N GLU A 153 -12.37 8.05 14.22
CA GLU A 153 -12.61 6.76 14.85
C GLU A 153 -14.04 6.26 14.55
N LEU A 154 -14.11 5.12 13.89
CA LEU A 154 -15.34 4.38 13.58
C LEU A 154 -15.06 2.89 13.80
N TYR A 155 -16.11 2.14 14.08
CA TYR A 155 -16.04 0.69 14.18
C TYR A 155 -17.00 0.04 13.19
N PHE A 156 -16.63 -1.13 12.71
CA PHE A 156 -17.40 -1.87 11.70
C PHE A 156 -17.54 -3.32 12.13
N THR A 157 -18.76 -3.81 12.06
CA THR A 157 -19.20 -5.16 12.42
C THR A 157 -19.77 -5.85 11.18
N GLU A 158 -20.09 -7.13 11.32
CA GLU A 158 -20.75 -7.92 10.29
C GLU A 158 -22.16 -7.42 9.93
N ASN A 159 -22.80 -6.63 10.80
CA ASN A 159 -24.16 -6.12 10.60
C ASN A 159 -24.18 -4.71 9.98
N ASP A 160 -23.03 -4.06 9.86
CA ASP A 160 -22.96 -2.72 9.31
C ASP A 160 -23.25 -2.74 7.81
N ARG A 161 -24.04 -1.77 7.34
CA ARG A 161 -24.23 -1.55 5.91
C ARG A 161 -22.89 -1.19 5.30
N ILE A 162 -22.55 -1.84 4.18
CA ILE A 162 -21.34 -1.54 3.42
C ILE A 162 -21.39 -0.07 3.02
N ARG A 163 -20.41 0.73 3.46
CA ARG A 163 -20.29 2.14 3.11
C ARG A 163 -18.81 2.51 3.02
N PRO A 164 -18.44 3.44 2.13
CA PRO A 164 -17.06 3.85 1.99
C PRO A 164 -16.64 4.61 3.26
N TYR A 165 -15.47 4.28 3.78
CA TYR A 165 -14.86 5.09 4.83
C TYR A 165 -14.25 6.35 4.21
N VAL A 166 -13.53 6.21 3.10
CA VAL A 166 -12.97 7.32 2.32
C VAL A 166 -13.10 7.01 0.83
N GLU A 167 -13.27 8.06 0.03
CA GLU A 167 -13.33 7.98 -1.42
C GLU A 167 -12.53 9.12 -2.06
N VAL A 168 -12.01 8.86 -3.26
CA VAL A 168 -11.31 9.84 -4.09
C VAL A 168 -11.86 9.73 -5.50
N GLU A 169 -12.34 10.83 -6.04
CA GLU A 169 -12.70 10.93 -7.45
C GLU A 169 -11.44 10.86 -8.32
N TYR A 170 -11.49 10.09 -9.40
CA TYR A 170 -10.46 10.05 -10.42
C TYR A 170 -10.69 11.18 -11.44
N PRO A 171 -9.90 12.28 -11.40
CA PRO A 171 -10.23 13.49 -12.15
C PRO A 171 -9.66 13.50 -13.57
N ALA A 172 -8.85 12.50 -13.94
CA ALA A 172 -8.15 12.51 -15.20
C ALA A 172 -9.14 12.24 -16.34
N LEU A 173 -9.40 13.27 -17.16
CA LEU A 173 -10.20 13.17 -18.38
C LEU A 173 -9.53 12.27 -19.44
N GLN A 174 -8.19 12.30 -19.44
CA GLN A 174 -7.33 11.49 -20.29
C GLN A 174 -6.13 11.05 -19.45
N GLY A 175 -5.83 9.76 -19.46
CA GLY A 175 -4.70 9.20 -18.72
C GLY A 175 -4.94 7.80 -18.18
N TYR A 176 -3.93 7.29 -17.50
CA TYR A 176 -3.97 5.97 -16.87
C TYR A 176 -3.68 6.10 -15.38
N LEU A 177 -4.46 5.39 -14.58
CA LEU A 177 -4.14 5.16 -13.17
C LEU A 177 -2.86 4.31 -13.11
N ARG A 178 -1.80 4.88 -12.53
CA ARG A 178 -0.47 4.27 -12.46
C ARG A 178 -0.22 3.58 -11.14
N ARG A 179 -0.74 4.17 -10.05
CA ARG A 179 -0.53 3.65 -8.70
C ARG A 179 -1.65 4.09 -7.75
N ILE A 180 -1.98 3.23 -6.82
CA ILE A 180 -2.84 3.56 -5.68
C ILE A 180 -2.06 3.29 -4.40
N ASP A 181 -1.97 4.32 -3.59
CA ASP A 181 -1.30 4.31 -2.30
C ASP A 181 -2.38 4.40 -1.21
N ILE A 182 -2.39 3.43 -0.29
CA ILE A 182 -3.41 3.31 0.76
C ILE A 182 -2.73 3.15 2.10
N LEU A 183 -3.03 4.05 3.03
CA LEU A 183 -2.61 3.94 4.42
C LEU A 183 -3.84 3.75 5.29
N THR A 184 -3.86 2.71 6.12
CA THR A 184 -4.90 2.50 7.13
C THR A 184 -4.29 2.50 8.52
N VAL A 185 -5.02 3.06 9.47
CA VAL A 185 -4.69 3.08 10.89
C VAL A 185 -5.86 2.43 11.61
N SER A 186 -5.68 1.19 12.04
CA SER A 186 -6.77 0.33 12.48
C SER A 186 -6.31 -0.81 13.39
N HIS A 187 -7.26 -1.46 14.04
CA HIS A 187 -7.02 -2.70 14.78
C HIS A 187 -8.25 -3.59 14.83
N ASP A 188 -8.03 -4.82 15.29
CA ASP A 188 -9.09 -5.79 15.54
C ASP A 188 -9.65 -5.66 16.97
N GLN A 189 -10.68 -6.43 17.31
CA GLN A 189 -11.28 -6.44 18.66
C GLN A 189 -10.36 -6.97 19.78
N GLY A 190 -9.25 -7.61 19.42
CA GLY A 190 -8.27 -8.14 20.36
C GLY A 190 -8.47 -9.58 20.79
N TRP A 191 -9.24 -10.37 20.03
CA TRP A 191 -9.46 -11.78 20.33
C TRP A 191 -9.45 -12.63 19.05
N CYS A 192 -9.00 -13.88 19.16
CA CYS A 192 -9.21 -14.89 18.13
C CYS A 192 -9.34 -16.27 18.77
N SER A 193 -10.11 -17.16 18.13
CA SER A 193 -10.22 -18.59 18.49
C SER A 193 -9.34 -19.49 17.62
N GLN A 194 -8.89 -19.00 16.47
CA GLN A 194 -8.13 -19.71 15.46
C GLN A 194 -7.05 -18.77 14.89
N GLY A 195 -6.00 -19.34 14.31
CA GLY A 195 -4.87 -18.61 13.72
C GLY A 195 -3.78 -18.23 14.72
N VAL A 196 -2.83 -17.40 14.27
CA VAL A 196 -1.65 -16.99 15.05
C VAL A 196 -1.85 -15.58 15.59
N ARG A 197 -1.87 -15.44 16.93
CA ARG A 197 -1.97 -14.14 17.60
C ARG A 197 -0.82 -13.20 17.22
N ASP A 198 -1.15 -11.92 17.07
CA ASP A 198 -0.22 -10.87 16.63
C ASP A 198 0.40 -11.13 15.25
N SER A 199 -0.34 -11.80 14.37
CA SER A 199 0.02 -12.02 12.96
C SER A 199 -1.15 -11.61 12.05
N TYR A 200 -1.03 -11.74 10.73
CA TYR A 200 -2.18 -11.53 9.83
C TYR A 200 -3.10 -12.74 9.74
N ASP A 201 -2.66 -13.90 10.22
CA ASP A 201 -3.43 -15.14 10.17
C ASP A 201 -4.50 -15.18 11.26
N GLY A 202 -5.72 -15.55 10.87
CA GLY A 202 -6.87 -15.66 11.75
C GLY A 202 -7.63 -14.36 12.04
N SER A 203 -7.27 -13.23 11.42
CA SER A 203 -8.09 -12.01 11.52
C SER A 203 -9.27 -12.06 10.56
N TYR A 204 -10.45 -11.76 11.07
CA TYR A 204 -11.67 -11.60 10.28
C TYR A 204 -12.10 -10.14 10.19
N THR A 205 -11.14 -9.21 10.25
CA THR A 205 -11.34 -7.80 9.92
C THR A 205 -10.35 -7.40 8.84
N TRP A 206 -10.82 -6.72 7.78
CA TRP A 206 -9.98 -6.37 6.62
C TRP A 206 -10.49 -5.12 5.91
N PHE A 207 -9.78 -4.72 4.86
CA PHE A 207 -10.17 -3.62 3.99
C PHE A 207 -10.37 -4.11 2.56
N GLU A 208 -11.33 -3.51 1.87
CA GLU A 208 -11.55 -3.68 0.43
C GLU A 208 -11.42 -2.34 -0.29
N ILE A 209 -10.96 -2.38 -1.53
CA ILE A 209 -10.98 -1.24 -2.45
C ILE A 209 -11.92 -1.53 -3.61
N ARG A 210 -12.75 -0.54 -3.97
CA ARG A 210 -13.74 -0.65 -5.06
C ARG A 210 -13.72 0.58 -5.95
N VAL A 211 -14.14 0.38 -7.20
CA VAL A 211 -14.42 1.46 -8.16
C VAL A 211 -15.93 1.69 -8.16
N LEU A 212 -16.37 2.89 -7.80
CA LEU A 212 -17.75 3.33 -7.82
C LEU A 212 -18.00 4.06 -9.14
N ARG A 213 -18.86 3.49 -9.98
CA ARG A 213 -19.15 3.98 -11.34
C ARG A 213 -20.45 4.79 -11.41
N ASP A 214 -21.43 4.45 -10.57
CA ASP A 214 -22.77 5.04 -10.57
C ASP A 214 -23.06 5.87 -9.29
N ASP A 215 -24.26 6.46 -9.23
CA ASP A 215 -24.75 7.34 -8.17
C ASP A 215 -24.55 6.71 -6.77
N PRO A 216 -23.93 7.44 -5.80
CA PRO A 216 -23.55 6.91 -4.50
C PRO A 216 -24.66 6.17 -3.73
N GLU A 217 -25.94 6.47 -3.91
CA GLU A 217 -26.99 5.86 -3.07
C GLU A 217 -27.42 4.44 -3.50
N GLN A 218 -27.17 4.02 -4.75
CA GLN A 218 -27.65 2.71 -5.24
C GLN A 218 -26.61 1.58 -5.21
N VAL A 219 -25.32 1.91 -5.11
CA VAL A 219 -24.21 0.97 -5.42
C VAL A 219 -23.74 0.15 -4.21
N TYR A 220 -24.04 0.56 -2.98
CA TYR A 220 -23.43 -0.08 -1.81
C TYR A 220 -24.04 -1.43 -1.39
N GLU A 221 -25.21 -1.79 -1.91
CA GLU A 221 -25.92 -3.01 -1.53
C GLU A 221 -25.66 -4.21 -2.47
N SER A 222 -25.11 -4.02 -3.67
CA SER A 222 -25.25 -5.00 -4.77
C SER A 222 -23.98 -5.64 -5.37
N HIS A 223 -22.77 -5.32 -4.92
CA HIS A 223 -21.55 -5.84 -5.59
C HIS A 223 -20.66 -6.70 -4.68
N GLU A 224 -21.15 -7.90 -4.34
CA GLU A 224 -20.27 -9.00 -3.95
C GLU A 224 -19.45 -9.44 -5.18
N GLY A 225 -18.13 -9.18 -5.19
CA GLY A 225 -17.21 -9.69 -6.23
C GLY A 225 -16.44 -8.65 -7.03
N GLU A 226 -16.77 -7.35 -6.94
CA GLU A 226 -16.06 -6.30 -7.71
C GLU A 226 -14.94 -5.60 -6.93
N GLY A 227 -14.86 -5.82 -5.63
CA GLY A 227 -13.81 -5.28 -4.77
C GLY A 227 -12.55 -6.13 -4.74
N LEU A 228 -11.41 -5.46 -4.63
CA LEU A 228 -10.16 -6.12 -4.28
C LEU A 228 -10.03 -6.08 -2.75
N MET A 229 -9.91 -7.24 -2.12
CA MET A 229 -9.43 -7.32 -0.74
C MET A 229 -8.02 -6.68 -0.71
N LEU A 230 -7.72 -5.86 0.30
CA LEU A 230 -6.41 -5.24 0.47
C LEU A 230 -5.59 -6.03 1.49
N GLN A 231 -6.01 -5.99 2.75
CA GLN A 231 -5.26 -6.58 3.84
C GLN A 231 -6.14 -6.76 5.07
N PRO A 232 -6.00 -7.87 5.81
CA PRO A 232 -6.58 -8.00 7.15
C PRO A 232 -5.83 -7.17 8.20
N ASN A 233 -6.49 -6.84 9.31
CA ASN A 233 -5.80 -6.32 10.50
C ASN A 233 -4.90 -7.41 11.11
N VAL A 234 -4.07 -6.98 12.07
CA VAL A 234 -3.33 -7.93 12.92
C VAL A 234 -4.30 -8.64 13.86
N CYS A 235 -4.32 -9.97 13.78
CA CYS A 235 -5.19 -10.84 14.53
C CYS A 235 -5.01 -10.69 16.04
N ALA A 236 -6.14 -10.60 16.75
CA ALA A 236 -6.22 -10.51 18.21
C ALA A 236 -5.44 -9.34 18.82
N GLN A 237 -5.29 -8.23 18.07
CA GLN A 237 -4.58 -7.04 18.52
C GLN A 237 -5.54 -5.90 18.85
N ARG A 238 -5.44 -5.34 20.07
CA ARG A 238 -6.18 -4.13 20.50
C ARG A 238 -5.44 -2.83 20.24
N ARG A 239 -4.14 -2.93 19.95
CA ARG A 239 -3.31 -1.77 19.62
C ARG A 239 -3.40 -1.48 18.13
N THR A 240 -3.67 -0.24 17.82
CA THR A 240 -3.68 0.30 16.47
C THR A 240 -2.38 0.00 15.74
N ARG A 241 -2.53 -0.44 14.49
CA ARG A 241 -1.45 -0.68 13.54
C ARG A 241 -1.63 0.21 12.33
N THR A 242 -0.49 0.63 11.77
CA THR A 242 -0.46 1.31 10.48
C THR A 242 -0.14 0.30 9.39
N HIS A 243 -1.03 0.19 8.42
CA HIS A 243 -0.84 -0.63 7.23
C HIS A 243 -0.69 0.27 6.00
N TYR A 244 0.27 -0.04 5.13
CA TYR A 244 0.54 0.78 3.93
C TYR A 244 0.67 -0.08 2.68
N ASN A 245 -0.28 0.03 1.77
CA ASN A 245 -0.40 -0.81 0.58
C ASN A 245 -0.16 0.03 -0.68
N GLN A 246 0.57 -0.54 -1.64
CA GLN A 246 0.89 0.12 -2.90
C GLN A 246 0.46 -0.77 -4.08
N ILE A 247 -0.69 -0.46 -4.64
CA ILE A 247 -1.26 -1.18 -5.78
C ILE A 247 -0.65 -0.63 -7.06
N ARG A 248 -0.08 -1.52 -7.87
CA ARG A 248 0.47 -1.29 -9.20
C ARG A 248 -0.05 -2.38 -10.15
N PRO A 249 -0.05 -2.15 -11.47
CA PRO A 249 -0.49 -3.13 -12.47
C PRO A 249 0.54 -4.26 -12.63
N ARG A 250 0.71 -5.11 -11.60
CA ARG A 250 1.74 -6.15 -11.51
C ARG A 250 1.36 -7.44 -12.24
N ASP A 251 0.07 -7.67 -12.43
CA ASP A 251 -0.48 -8.80 -13.19
C ASP A 251 -1.63 -8.33 -14.10
N ALA A 252 -2.07 -9.21 -14.99
CA ALA A 252 -3.11 -8.90 -15.97
C ALA A 252 -4.46 -8.52 -15.33
N ARG A 253 -4.80 -9.10 -14.18
CA ARG A 253 -6.06 -8.82 -13.47
C ARG A 253 -6.04 -7.42 -12.86
N LEU A 254 -4.98 -7.09 -12.12
CA LEU A 254 -4.79 -5.75 -11.55
C LEU A 254 -4.65 -4.69 -12.63
N ALA A 255 -3.91 -4.98 -13.71
CA ALA A 255 -3.79 -4.08 -14.85
C ALA A 255 -5.15 -3.78 -15.49
N ALA A 256 -5.96 -4.82 -15.74
CA ALA A 256 -7.31 -4.65 -16.28
C ALA A 256 -8.24 -3.89 -15.31
N TRP A 257 -8.18 -4.19 -14.01
CA TRP A 257 -8.98 -3.50 -13.00
C TRP A 257 -8.62 -2.01 -12.91
N MET A 258 -7.33 -1.66 -12.90
CA MET A 258 -6.86 -0.27 -12.88
C MET A 258 -7.18 0.46 -14.19
N ALA A 259 -7.05 -0.20 -15.34
CA ALA A 259 -7.37 0.38 -16.65
C ALA A 259 -8.88 0.63 -16.86
N ALA A 260 -9.75 -0.07 -16.12
CA ALA A 260 -11.19 0.13 -16.16
C ALA A 260 -11.66 1.36 -15.36
N VAL A 261 -10.76 2.03 -14.64
CA VAL A 261 -11.05 3.30 -13.95
C VAL A 261 -11.08 4.42 -14.97
N GLY A 262 -12.26 4.99 -15.21
CA GLY A 262 -12.49 6.09 -16.13
C GLY A 262 -12.71 7.43 -15.41
N PRO A 263 -12.71 8.54 -16.16
CA PRO A 263 -12.93 9.87 -15.61
C PRO A 263 -14.23 9.96 -14.82
N GLY A 264 -14.18 10.58 -13.64
CA GLY A 264 -15.35 10.76 -12.76
C GLY A 264 -15.72 9.53 -11.92
N HIS A 265 -15.11 8.36 -12.17
CA HIS A 265 -15.26 7.23 -11.24
C HIS A 265 -14.64 7.59 -9.89
N ARG A 266 -15.21 7.06 -8.81
CA ARG A 266 -14.65 7.22 -7.47
C ARG A 266 -14.01 5.92 -7.02
N ILE A 267 -12.82 6.00 -6.45
CA ILE A 267 -12.17 4.86 -5.81
C ILE A 267 -12.39 4.99 -4.32
N ALA A 268 -12.87 3.93 -3.68
CA ALA A 268 -13.25 3.96 -2.27
C ALA A 268 -12.73 2.76 -1.49
N VAL A 269 -12.44 3.00 -0.21
CA VAL A 269 -11.97 1.98 0.74
C VAL A 269 -13.05 1.66 1.75
N PHE A 270 -13.30 0.37 1.94
CA PHE A 270 -14.36 -0.20 2.78
C PHE A 270 -13.74 -1.06 3.88
N PRO A 271 -13.85 -0.65 5.15
CA PRO A 271 -13.56 -1.52 6.28
C PRO A 271 -14.60 -2.63 6.37
N ARG A 272 -14.16 -3.84 6.70
CA ARG A 272 -14.99 -5.03 6.81
C ARG A 272 -14.68 -5.79 8.09
N ALA A 273 -15.68 -6.49 8.59
CA ALA A 273 -15.59 -7.50 9.62
C ALA A 273 -16.48 -8.70 9.23
N LEU A 274 -16.08 -9.91 9.61
CA LEU A 274 -16.84 -11.13 9.40
C LEU A 274 -17.04 -11.86 10.73
N TYR A 275 -18.26 -12.34 10.93
CA TYR A 275 -18.76 -13.03 12.12
C TYR A 275 -19.01 -12.15 13.34
N GLN A 276 -20.01 -12.59 14.10
CA GLN A 276 -20.42 -11.94 15.33
C GLN A 276 -19.25 -11.84 16.32
N GLY A 277 -19.05 -10.61 16.82
CA GLY A 277 -17.99 -10.30 17.79
C GLY A 277 -16.66 -9.90 17.16
N TRP A 278 -16.51 -9.95 15.83
CA TRP A 278 -15.39 -9.31 15.14
C TRP A 278 -15.73 -7.86 14.83
N ILE A 279 -14.83 -6.96 15.21
CA ILE A 279 -15.04 -5.52 15.10
C ILE A 279 -13.76 -4.90 14.54
N ASN A 280 -13.88 -4.27 13.38
CA ASN A 280 -12.79 -3.52 12.76
C ASN A 280 -12.84 -2.08 13.28
N TYR A 281 -11.88 -1.71 14.12
CA TYR A 281 -11.73 -0.35 14.61
C TYR A 281 -10.80 0.42 13.68
N VAL A 282 -11.29 1.53 13.13
CA VAL A 282 -10.59 2.34 12.13
C VAL A 282 -10.49 3.77 12.62
N GLU A 283 -9.27 4.25 12.80
CA GLU A 283 -8.99 5.63 13.21
C GLU A 283 -8.78 6.53 12.00
N CYS A 284 -8.08 6.04 10.98
CA CYS A 284 -7.74 6.83 9.80
C CYS A 284 -7.56 5.97 8.55
N ILE A 285 -8.01 6.49 7.41
CA ILE A 285 -7.61 5.99 6.09
C ILE A 285 -7.20 7.18 5.22
N GLU A 286 -6.05 7.04 4.56
CA GLU A 286 -5.58 7.91 3.50
C GLU A 286 -5.51 7.11 2.19
N LEU A 287 -6.15 7.64 1.16
CA LEU A 287 -6.18 7.09 -0.18
C LEU A 287 -5.56 8.12 -1.13
N LYS A 288 -4.56 7.70 -1.92
CA LYS A 288 -3.93 8.54 -2.95
C LYS A 288 -3.87 7.80 -4.28
N LEU A 289 -4.41 8.44 -5.32
CA LEU A 289 -4.42 7.99 -6.70
C LEU A 289 -3.33 8.73 -7.46
N TRP A 290 -2.47 8.00 -8.16
CA TRP A 290 -1.42 8.55 -9.02
C TRP A 290 -1.71 8.23 -10.46
N TYR A 291 -1.63 9.25 -11.31
CA TYR A 291 -1.97 9.08 -12.71
C TYR A 291 -1.11 9.93 -13.62
N ALA A 292 -0.86 9.37 -14.81
CA ALA A 292 -0.25 10.10 -15.90
C ALA A 292 -1.31 10.99 -16.53
N GLN A 293 -1.02 12.27 -16.69
CA GLN A 293 -1.88 13.20 -17.41
C GLN A 293 -1.36 13.32 -18.84
N TRP A 294 -2.23 13.08 -19.80
CA TRP A 294 -1.94 13.28 -21.22
C TRP A 294 -2.86 14.38 -21.74
N HIS A 295 -2.31 15.25 -22.57
CA HIS A 295 -3.08 16.13 -23.44
C HIS A 295 -3.01 15.52 -24.85
N VAL A 296 -4.16 15.14 -25.41
CA VAL A 296 -4.32 14.95 -26.86
C VAL A 296 -5.32 15.95 -27.38
#